data_AF-A0A966WBZ2-F1
#
_entry.id   AF-A0A966WBZ2-F1
#
_cell.length_a   1.000
_cell.length_b   1.000
_cell.length_c   1.000
_cell.angle_alpha   90.00
_cell.angle_beta   90.00
_cell.angle_gamma   90.00
#
_symmetry.space_group_name_H-M   'P 1'
#
loop_
_entity.id
_entity.type
_entity.pdbx_description
1 polymer ?
#
loop_
_entity_poly.entity_id
_entity_poly.type
_entity_poly.pdbx_seq_one_letter_code
_entity_poly.pdbx_strand_id
1 'polypeptide(L)'
;MSKPTWDPPFGERPYGDRVFAHEVPHAATRRARYTLGWVIGGWIVAYAAATALQMLIISAFDITEDVGSRPDWFVLAAALSLWLPQMALLIVFSRRAGTGSFLRDHRLQFRWVDLWGVPIGVLSQVLLVGLVTWPFRELFPETFDPQKVEDRARSLYDSAQGPWLIVLGLVVVLGAPLVEELVYRGFVQAGLQSRI
;
A
#
# COMPACT_ATOMS: atom_id res chain seq x y z
N MET A 1 -45.05 29.00 -26.09
CA MET A 1 -44.90 27.60 -26.55
C MET A 1 -45.05 26.69 -25.35
N SER A 2 -46.16 25.94 -25.27
CA SER A 2 -46.47 25.01 -24.18
C SER A 2 -45.66 23.71 -24.34
N LYS A 3 -45.10 23.20 -23.25
CA LYS A 3 -44.46 21.87 -23.26
C LYS A 3 -45.54 20.78 -23.43
N PRO A 4 -45.27 19.71 -24.20
CA PRO A 4 -46.21 18.59 -24.34
C PRO A 4 -46.44 17.89 -22.99
N THR A 5 -47.66 17.42 -22.78
CA THR A 5 -48.19 16.81 -21.54
C THR A 5 -47.70 15.38 -21.25
N TRP A 6 -46.80 14.83 -22.07
CA TRP A 6 -46.38 13.43 -22.00
C TRP A 6 -44.86 13.32 -21.93
N ASP A 7 -44.23 13.93 -20.92
CA ASP A 7 -42.82 13.66 -20.62
C ASP A 7 -42.80 12.56 -19.53
N PRO A 8 -42.27 11.34 -19.81
CA PRO A 8 -42.26 10.26 -18.85
C PRO A 8 -41.29 10.56 -17.68
N PRO A 9 -41.63 10.17 -16.45
CA PRO A 9 -40.88 10.57 -15.25
C PRO A 9 -39.46 9.98 -15.18
N PHE A 10 -39.16 8.92 -15.94
CA PHE A 10 -37.83 8.30 -16.02
C PHE A 10 -37.54 7.73 -17.41
N GLY A 11 -36.57 8.33 -18.10
CA GLY A 11 -35.51 7.64 -18.86
C GLY A 11 -35.81 6.90 -20.16
N GLU A 12 -37.04 6.54 -20.49
CA GLU A 12 -37.30 5.75 -21.71
C GLU A 12 -38.12 6.54 -22.74
N ARG A 13 -37.53 6.75 -23.92
CA ARG A 13 -38.22 7.34 -25.07
C ARG A 13 -39.11 6.28 -25.75
N PRO A 14 -40.26 6.66 -26.33
CA PRO A 14 -41.31 5.75 -26.76
C PRO A 14 -41.00 4.88 -28.00
N TYR A 15 -39.76 4.82 -28.50
CA TYR A 15 -39.48 4.20 -29.80
C TYR A 15 -38.30 3.23 -29.84
N GLY A 16 -38.01 2.51 -28.75
CA GLY A 16 -37.09 1.36 -28.80
C GLY A 16 -35.65 1.66 -29.21
N ASP A 17 -35.27 2.95 -29.31
CA ASP A 17 -33.91 3.36 -29.59
C ASP A 17 -33.01 2.99 -28.40
N ARG A 18 -31.99 2.19 -28.68
CA ARG A 18 -30.99 1.79 -27.69
C ARG A 18 -30.23 3.05 -27.28
N VAL A 19 -30.34 3.44 -26.01
CA VAL A 19 -29.49 4.49 -25.43
C VAL A 19 -28.05 4.04 -25.58
N PHE A 20 -27.31 4.71 -26.46
CA PHE A 20 -25.90 4.40 -26.64
C PHE A 20 -25.14 4.88 -25.42
N ALA A 21 -24.09 4.15 -25.01
CA ALA A 21 -23.35 4.46 -23.78
C ALA A 21 -22.82 5.91 -23.69
N HIS A 22 -22.67 6.59 -24.83
CA HIS A 22 -22.23 7.99 -24.92
C HIS A 22 -23.35 9.03 -24.66
N GLU A 23 -24.62 8.61 -24.68
CA GLU A 23 -25.79 9.48 -24.47
C GLU A 23 -26.25 9.50 -23.01
N VAL A 24 -25.89 8.47 -22.25
CA VAL A 24 -26.01 8.50 -20.79
C VAL A 24 -25.01 9.54 -20.29
N PRO A 25 -25.42 10.58 -19.53
CA PRO A 25 -24.46 11.40 -18.82
C PRO A 25 -23.66 10.42 -17.97
N HIS A 26 -22.40 10.17 -18.35
CA HIS A 26 -21.52 9.35 -17.53
C HIS A 26 -21.53 10.04 -16.18
N ALA A 27 -22.24 9.47 -15.20
CA ALA A 27 -22.26 9.97 -13.84
C ALA A 27 -20.79 10.18 -13.52
N ALA A 28 -20.38 11.44 -13.37
CA ALA A 28 -18.98 11.80 -13.38
C ALA A 28 -18.32 10.89 -12.35
N THR A 29 -17.62 9.86 -12.81
CA THR A 29 -16.93 8.97 -11.90
C THR A 29 -16.00 9.94 -11.19
N ARG A 30 -16.21 10.13 -9.88
CA ARG A 30 -15.37 11.02 -9.07
C ARG A 30 -13.96 10.44 -9.14
N ARG A 31 -13.25 10.75 -10.22
CA ARG A 31 -11.83 10.47 -10.36
C ARG A 31 -11.21 11.38 -9.34
N ALA A 32 -10.62 10.74 -8.36
CA ALA A 32 -9.91 11.38 -7.28
C ALA A 32 -8.90 12.37 -7.91
N ARG A 33 -9.13 13.68 -7.76
CA ARG A 33 -8.36 14.74 -8.41
C ARG A 33 -7.23 15.17 -7.47
N TYR A 34 -6.05 14.58 -7.58
CA TYR A 34 -4.94 14.94 -6.69
C TYR A 34 -3.70 15.41 -7.42
N THR A 35 -3.12 16.50 -6.94
CA THR A 35 -1.78 16.92 -7.36
C THR A 35 -0.73 15.97 -6.81
N LEU A 36 0.36 15.79 -7.56
CA LEU A 36 1.51 14.99 -7.14
C LEU A 36 2.05 15.45 -5.78
N GLY A 37 1.99 16.76 -5.49
CA GLY A 37 2.40 17.33 -4.21
C GLY A 37 1.61 16.81 -3.00
N TRP A 38 0.32 16.48 -3.15
CA TRP A 38 -0.46 15.86 -2.07
C TRP A 38 -0.01 14.43 -1.79
N VAL A 39 0.32 13.66 -2.85
CA VAL A 39 0.81 12.28 -2.71
C VAL A 39 2.17 12.28 -2.02
N ILE A 40 3.11 13.09 -2.53
CA ILE A 40 4.47 13.20 -1.97
C ILE A 40 4.41 13.75 -0.54
N GLY A 41 3.71 14.86 -0.32
CA GLY A 41 3.62 15.51 0.99
C GLY A 41 2.96 14.60 2.03
N GLY A 42 1.85 13.94 1.68
CA GLY A 42 1.20 12.97 2.55
C GLY A 42 2.11 11.80 2.91
N TRP A 43 2.83 11.25 1.92
CA TRP A 43 3.77 10.16 2.12
C TRP A 43 4.91 10.55 3.07
N ILE A 44 5.54 11.72 2.86
CA ILE A 44 6.58 12.25 3.75
C ILE A 44 6.07 12.42 5.17
N VAL A 45 4.88 13.02 5.34
CA VAL A 45 4.29 13.23 6.67
C VAL A 45 4.02 11.90 7.39
N ALA A 46 3.50 10.89 6.67
CA ALA A 46 3.26 9.58 7.25
C ALA A 46 4.58 8.89 7.69
N TYR A 47 5.63 8.99 6.88
CA TYR A 47 6.96 8.46 7.25
C TYR A 47 7.59 9.21 8.42
N ALA A 48 7.44 10.53 8.48
CA ALA A 48 7.92 11.31 9.62
C ALA A 48 7.18 10.92 10.92
N ALA A 49 5.85 10.76 10.86
CA ALA A 49 5.06 10.31 11.99
C ALA A 49 5.41 8.88 12.43
N ALA A 50 5.61 7.96 11.48
CA ALA A 50 6.09 6.60 11.75
C ALA A 50 7.46 6.60 12.44
N THR A 51 8.40 7.39 11.93
CA THR A 51 9.74 7.52 12.50
C THR A 51 9.67 8.06 13.93
N ALA A 52 8.87 9.10 14.17
CA ALA A 52 8.67 9.65 15.51
C ALA A 52 8.05 8.62 16.48
N LEU A 53 7.07 7.83 16.02
CA LEU A 53 6.45 6.78 16.83
C LEU A 53 7.44 5.64 17.13
N GLN A 54 8.26 5.24 16.16
CA GLN A 54 9.30 4.24 16.36
C GLN A 54 10.34 4.72 17.38
N MET A 55 10.79 5.98 17.28
CA MET A 55 11.71 6.59 18.25
C MET A 55 11.10 6.63 19.65
N LEU A 56 9.82 7.01 19.77
CA LEU A 56 9.09 7.01 21.03
C LEU A 56 9.10 5.62 21.67
N ILE A 57 8.74 4.57 20.92
CA ILE A 57 8.73 3.18 21.41
C ILE A 57 10.13 2.77 21.89
N ILE A 58 11.17 3.01 21.08
CA ILE A 58 12.54 2.66 21.45
C ILE A 58 12.94 3.37 22.75
N SER A 59 12.68 4.68 22.86
CA SER A 59 13.04 5.46 24.05
C SER A 59 12.24 5.10 25.30
N ALA A 60 10.94 4.79 25.15
CA ALA A 60 10.05 4.56 26.27
C ALA A 60 10.26 3.20 26.93
N PHE A 61 10.74 2.22 26.16
CA PHE A 61 10.96 0.84 26.59
C PHE A 61 12.45 0.46 26.67
N ASP A 62 13.35 1.44 26.51
CA ASP A 62 14.81 1.23 26.54
C ASP A 62 15.27 0.09 25.62
N ILE A 63 14.75 0.08 24.39
CA ILE A 63 15.00 -1.01 23.44
C ILE A 63 16.43 -0.93 22.90
N THR A 64 17.18 -2.02 23.04
CA THR A 64 18.57 -2.12 22.63
C THR A 64 18.73 -2.20 21.11
N GLU A 65 19.88 -1.74 20.61
CA GLU A 65 20.26 -1.93 19.20
C GLU A 65 20.57 -3.39 18.86
N ASP A 66 21.07 -4.17 19.83
CA ASP A 66 21.28 -5.60 19.66
C ASP A 66 19.93 -6.32 19.49
N VAL A 67 19.79 -7.06 18.38
CA VAL A 67 18.56 -7.76 17.98
C VAL A 67 18.28 -8.95 18.89
N GLY A 68 19.31 -9.66 19.34
CA GLY A 68 19.17 -10.87 20.15
C GLY A 68 18.63 -10.61 21.55
N SER A 69 18.75 -9.37 22.04
CA SER A 69 18.27 -8.94 23.35
C SER A 69 16.96 -8.16 23.31
N ARG A 70 16.38 -7.95 22.12
CA ARG A 70 15.10 -7.22 22.01
C ARG A 70 13.95 -8.08 22.54
N PRO A 71 12.96 -7.45 23.18
CA PRO A 71 11.72 -8.14 23.49
C PRO A 71 11.05 -8.66 22.21
N ASP A 72 10.55 -9.89 22.24
CA ASP A 72 9.87 -10.53 21.12
C ASP A 72 8.84 -9.58 20.48
N TRP A 73 7.99 -8.96 21.30
CA TRP A 73 6.90 -8.07 20.86
C TRP A 73 7.36 -6.90 19.97
N PHE A 74 8.62 -6.50 20.05
CA PHE A 74 9.15 -5.30 19.42
C PHE A 74 9.01 -5.33 17.89
N VAL A 75 9.14 -6.49 17.24
CA VAL A 75 9.00 -6.58 15.77
C VAL A 75 7.59 -6.20 15.33
N LEU A 76 6.55 -6.68 16.02
CA LEU A 76 5.17 -6.30 15.74
C LEU A 76 4.95 -4.82 16.02
N ALA A 77 5.43 -4.31 17.16
CA ALA A 77 5.27 -2.90 17.51
C ALA A 77 5.98 -1.98 16.50
N ALA A 78 7.17 -2.36 16.03
CA ALA A 78 7.91 -1.62 15.02
C ALA A 78 7.15 -1.60 13.69
N ALA A 79 6.64 -2.75 13.24
CA ALA A 79 5.80 -2.85 12.05
C ALA A 79 4.54 -1.97 12.17
N LEU A 80 3.81 -2.06 13.28
CA LEU A 80 2.62 -1.25 13.54
C LEU A 80 2.92 0.24 13.62
N SER A 81 4.09 0.63 14.15
CA SER A 81 4.51 2.02 14.22
C SER A 81 4.65 2.65 12.83
N LEU A 82 5.05 1.84 11.84
CA LEU A 82 5.11 2.23 10.44
C LEU A 82 3.73 2.21 9.77
N TRP A 83 2.97 1.13 10.01
CA TRP A 83 1.71 0.90 9.30
C TRP A 83 0.60 1.83 9.76
N LEU A 84 0.46 2.11 11.06
CA LEU A 84 -0.66 2.89 11.57
C LEU A 84 -0.70 4.33 11.01
N PRO A 85 0.41 5.09 10.95
CA PRO A 85 0.43 6.40 10.29
C PRO A 85 0.13 6.32 8.80
N GLN A 86 0.61 5.27 8.11
CA GLN A 86 0.29 5.04 6.70
C GLN A 86 -1.21 4.76 6.51
N MET A 87 -1.81 3.89 7.32
CA MET A 87 -3.24 3.61 7.28
C MET A 87 -4.07 4.85 7.61
N ALA A 88 -3.65 5.65 8.59
CA ALA A 88 -4.28 6.92 8.91
C ALA A 88 -4.25 7.89 7.73
N LEU A 89 -3.11 7.98 7.03
CA LEU A 89 -3.00 8.75 5.79
C LEU A 89 -4.00 8.25 4.74
N LEU A 90 -4.07 6.94 4.48
CA LEU A 90 -5.00 6.36 3.51
C LEU A 90 -6.46 6.65 3.87
N ILE A 91 -6.83 6.58 5.14
CA ILE A 91 -8.19 6.93 5.62
C ILE A 91 -8.47 8.42 5.40
N VAL A 92 -7.55 9.29 5.79
CA VAL A 92 -7.67 10.74 5.57
C VAL A 92 -7.81 11.04 4.07
N PHE A 93 -7.03 10.34 3.25
CA PHE A 93 -7.06 10.45 1.80
C PHE A 93 -8.40 10.01 1.22
N SER A 94 -8.88 8.82 1.56
CA SER A 94 -10.19 8.34 1.10
C SER A 94 -11.32 9.28 1.53
N ARG A 95 -11.29 9.80 2.77
CA ARG A 95 -12.34 10.69 3.30
C ARG A 95 -12.33 12.10 2.72
N ARG A 96 -11.16 12.74 2.63
CA ARG A 96 -11.07 14.14 2.21
C ARG A 96 -11.06 14.30 0.70
N ALA A 97 -10.63 13.26 0.02
CA ALA A 97 -10.05 13.41 -1.29
C ALA A 97 -10.64 12.35 -2.25
N GLY A 98 -11.00 11.18 -1.72
CA GLY A 98 -11.55 10.05 -2.47
C GLY A 98 -13.09 10.04 -2.55
N THR A 99 -13.65 8.85 -2.72
CA THR A 99 -15.10 8.66 -2.73
C THR A 99 -15.68 8.46 -1.32
N GLY A 100 -14.83 8.40 -0.31
CA GLY A 100 -15.20 8.06 1.08
C GLY A 100 -15.34 6.55 1.32
N SER A 101 -15.22 5.72 0.27
CA SER A 101 -15.25 4.26 0.36
C SER A 101 -13.85 3.69 0.22
N PHE A 102 -13.24 3.32 1.36
CA PHE A 102 -11.85 2.86 1.43
C PHE A 102 -11.53 1.70 0.46
N LEU A 103 -12.40 0.69 0.40
CA LEU A 103 -12.23 -0.47 -0.49
C LEU A 103 -12.25 -0.08 -1.97
N ARG A 104 -13.11 0.87 -2.34
CA ARG A 104 -13.28 1.33 -3.72
C ARG A 104 -12.14 2.25 -4.15
N ASP A 105 -11.66 3.08 -3.22
CA ASP A 105 -10.58 4.04 -3.47
C ASP A 105 -9.21 3.35 -3.59
N HIS A 106 -8.95 2.29 -2.82
CA HIS A 106 -7.69 1.55 -2.84
C HIS A 106 -7.73 0.24 -3.63
N ARG A 107 -8.80 0.01 -4.41
CA ARG A 107 -8.94 -1.12 -5.35
C ARG A 107 -8.60 -2.48 -4.74
N LEU A 108 -9.06 -2.73 -3.50
CA LEU A 108 -8.94 -4.03 -2.86
C LEU A 108 -9.89 -5.04 -3.52
N GLN A 109 -9.52 -5.55 -4.69
CA GLN A 109 -10.23 -6.61 -5.39
C GLN A 109 -9.23 -7.67 -5.83
N PHE A 110 -9.40 -8.89 -5.32
CA PHE A 110 -8.57 -10.03 -5.70
C PHE A 110 -9.19 -10.76 -6.89
N ARG A 111 -8.41 -11.00 -7.94
CA ARG A 111 -8.79 -11.82 -9.09
C ARG A 111 -7.85 -13.01 -9.18
N TRP A 112 -8.35 -14.17 -9.60
CA TRP A 112 -7.53 -15.38 -9.78
C TRP A 112 -6.34 -15.19 -10.74
N VAL A 113 -6.45 -14.28 -11.72
CA VAL A 113 -5.34 -13.93 -12.61
C VAL A 113 -4.17 -13.26 -11.86
N ASP A 114 -4.43 -12.60 -10.73
CA ASP A 114 -3.41 -11.97 -9.90
C ASP A 114 -2.48 -13.00 -9.26
N LEU A 115 -2.88 -14.29 -9.24
CA LEU A 115 -2.04 -15.39 -8.77
C LEU A 115 -0.79 -15.57 -9.66
N TRP A 116 -0.84 -15.17 -10.94
CA TRP A 116 0.36 -15.10 -11.79
C TRP A 116 1.37 -14.05 -11.30
N GLY A 117 0.92 -13.07 -10.51
CA GLY A 117 1.80 -12.13 -9.83
C GLY A 117 2.76 -12.80 -8.87
N VAL A 118 2.41 -13.98 -8.30
CA VAL A 118 3.29 -14.73 -7.38
C VAL A 118 4.55 -15.24 -8.10
N PRO A 119 4.47 -16.07 -9.16
CA PRO A 119 5.67 -16.52 -9.87
C PRO A 119 6.42 -15.35 -10.53
N ILE A 120 5.70 -14.35 -11.06
CA ILE A 120 6.34 -13.13 -11.60
C ILE A 120 7.11 -12.39 -10.50
N GLY A 121 6.55 -12.30 -9.29
CA GLY A 121 7.20 -11.71 -8.13
C GLY A 121 8.46 -12.46 -7.72
N VAL A 122 8.39 -13.80 -7.67
CA VAL A 122 9.57 -14.65 -7.39
C VAL A 122 10.65 -14.47 -8.45
N LEU A 123 10.28 -14.50 -9.74
CA LEU A 123 11.20 -14.23 -10.85
C LEU A 123 11.82 -12.84 -10.77
N SER A 124 11.03 -11.83 -10.40
CA SER A 124 11.50 -10.45 -10.20
C SER A 124 12.46 -10.34 -9.02
N GLN A 125 12.19 -11.02 -7.92
CA GLN A 125 13.08 -11.07 -6.77
C GLN A 125 14.43 -11.69 -7.10
N VAL A 126 14.48 -12.75 -7.90
CA VAL A 126 15.75 -13.37 -8.29
C VAL A 126 16.47 -12.53 -9.35
N LEU A 127 15.76 -12.13 -10.41
CA LEU A 127 16.37 -11.50 -11.59
C LEU A 127 16.48 -9.98 -11.46
N LEU A 128 15.37 -9.28 -11.21
CA LEU A 128 15.36 -7.82 -11.16
C LEU A 128 16.12 -7.29 -9.95
N VAL A 129 15.89 -7.83 -8.76
CA VAL A 129 16.64 -7.39 -7.57
C VAL A 129 18.12 -7.72 -7.72
N GLY A 130 18.46 -8.92 -8.20
CA GLY A 130 19.83 -9.31 -8.50
C GLY A 130 20.50 -8.32 -9.46
N LEU A 131 19.85 -8.03 -10.59
CA LEU A 131 20.38 -7.13 -11.63
C LEU A 131 20.50 -5.68 -11.15
N VAL A 132 19.49 -5.16 -10.45
CA VAL A 132 19.48 -3.78 -9.95
C VAL A 132 20.50 -3.59 -8.84
N THR A 133 20.68 -4.58 -7.96
CA THR A 133 21.64 -4.50 -6.86
C THR A 133 23.07 -4.82 -7.28
N TRP A 134 23.27 -5.57 -8.37
CA TRP A 134 24.59 -5.93 -8.89
C TRP A 134 25.58 -4.75 -9.03
N PRO A 135 25.24 -3.63 -9.70
CA PRO A 135 26.17 -2.50 -9.80
C PRO A 135 26.49 -1.88 -8.44
N PHE A 136 25.54 -1.87 -7.49
CA PHE A 136 25.79 -1.36 -6.15
C PHE A 136 26.64 -2.29 -5.30
N ARG A 137 26.55 -3.61 -5.52
CA ARG A 137 27.45 -4.59 -4.88
C ARG A 137 28.89 -4.39 -5.32
N GLU A 138 29.10 -4.07 -6.59
CA GLU A 138 30.45 -3.82 -7.12
C GLU A 138 31.02 -2.49 -6.61
N LEU A 139 30.19 -1.43 -6.60
CA LEU A 139 30.62 -0.09 -6.20
C LEU A 139 30.71 0.11 -4.67
N PHE A 140 29.86 -0.60 -3.92
CA PHE A 140 29.71 -0.44 -2.47
C PHE A 140 29.57 -1.81 -1.78
N PRO A 141 30.59 -2.69 -1.88
CA PRO A 141 30.52 -4.07 -1.40
C PRO A 141 30.23 -4.16 0.10
N GLU A 142 30.81 -3.23 0.88
CA GLU A 142 30.59 -3.11 2.32
C GLU A 142 29.11 -2.86 2.68
N THR A 143 28.35 -2.16 1.85
CA THR A 143 26.97 -1.76 2.16
C THR A 143 25.95 -2.73 1.58
N PHE A 144 26.25 -3.33 0.42
CA PHE A 144 25.32 -4.17 -0.34
C PHE A 144 25.62 -5.66 -0.26
N ASP A 145 26.39 -6.09 0.74
CA ASP A 145 26.72 -7.49 1.00
C ASP A 145 25.44 -8.32 1.29
N PRO A 146 25.15 -9.35 0.47
CA PRO A 146 24.02 -10.25 0.70
C PRO A 146 24.05 -10.95 2.06
N GLN A 147 25.23 -11.24 2.60
CA GLN A 147 25.38 -11.93 3.89
C GLN A 147 24.76 -11.12 5.03
N LYS A 148 24.92 -9.79 4.98
CA LYS A 148 24.32 -8.89 5.99
C LYS A 148 22.79 -8.96 5.99
N VAL A 149 22.16 -9.18 4.83
CA VAL A 149 20.70 -9.33 4.75
C VAL A 149 20.26 -10.66 5.34
N GLU A 150 20.98 -11.74 5.03
CA GLU A 150 20.73 -13.07 5.58
C GLU A 150 20.92 -13.09 7.10
N ASP A 151 22.00 -12.50 7.61
CA ASP A 151 22.30 -12.41 9.04
C ASP A 151 21.19 -11.64 9.78
N ARG A 152 20.70 -10.53 9.21
CA ARG A 152 19.58 -9.78 9.77
C ARG A 152 18.32 -10.62 9.82
N ALA A 153 17.99 -11.34 8.74
CA ALA A 153 16.82 -12.22 8.70
C ALA A 153 16.94 -13.36 9.72
N ARG A 154 18.11 -13.96 9.84
CA ARG A 154 18.39 -15.03 10.78
C ARG A 154 18.31 -14.55 12.22
N SER A 155 18.91 -13.40 12.53
CA SER A 155 18.82 -12.80 13.88
C SER A 155 17.37 -12.47 14.28
N LEU A 156 16.53 -12.02 13.33
CA LEU A 156 15.09 -11.80 13.58
C LEU A 156 14.35 -13.11 13.83
N TYR A 157 14.64 -14.15 13.05
CA TYR A 157 14.06 -15.47 13.23
C TYR A 157 14.45 -16.08 14.58
N ASP A 158 15.74 -16.05 14.91
CA ASP A 158 16.30 -16.59 16.15
C ASP A 158 15.79 -15.81 17.39
N SER A 159 15.49 -14.51 17.23
CA SER A 159 14.90 -13.69 18.30
C SER A 159 13.42 -14.00 18.55
N ALA A 160 12.69 -14.53 17.57
CA ALA A 160 11.29 -14.87 17.73
C ALA A 160 11.18 -16.28 18.33
N GLN A 161 10.74 -16.40 19.58
CA GLN A 161 10.58 -17.69 20.25
C GLN A 161 9.09 -18.05 20.47
N GLY A 162 8.78 -19.34 20.43
CA GLY A 162 7.45 -19.86 20.77
C GLY A 162 6.31 -19.27 19.91
N PRO A 163 5.19 -18.81 20.52
CA PRO A 163 4.06 -18.22 19.79
C PRO A 163 4.44 -17.02 18.91
N TRP A 164 5.56 -16.36 19.20
CA TRP A 164 5.98 -15.17 18.49
C TRP A 164 6.49 -15.46 17.07
N LEU A 165 6.95 -16.68 16.79
CA LEU A 165 7.26 -17.13 15.42
C LEU A 165 6.03 -17.09 14.52
N ILE A 166 4.85 -17.45 15.07
CA ILE A 166 3.59 -17.40 14.33
C ILE A 166 3.23 -15.95 14.04
N VAL A 167 3.38 -15.06 15.04
CA VAL A 167 3.13 -13.63 14.87
C VAL A 167 4.06 -13.04 13.81
N LEU A 168 5.36 -13.35 13.87
CA LEU A 168 6.34 -12.95 12.86
C LEU A 168 5.93 -13.43 11.46
N GLY A 169 5.55 -14.70 11.35
CA GLY A 169 5.06 -15.27 10.10
C GLY A 169 3.83 -14.53 9.56
N LEU A 170 2.83 -14.25 10.40
CA LEU A 170 1.63 -13.51 10.01
C LEU A 170 1.96 -12.07 9.59
N VAL A 171 2.82 -11.39 10.34
CA VAL A 171 3.27 -10.01 10.05
C VAL A 171 3.98 -9.95 8.70
N VAL A 172 4.89 -10.89 8.42
CA VAL A 172 5.71 -10.88 7.19
C VAL A 172 4.94 -11.41 5.99
N VAL A 173 4.19 -12.49 6.14
CA VAL A 173 3.53 -13.17 5.01
C VAL A 173 2.21 -12.52 4.63
N LEU A 174 1.47 -11.98 5.60
CA LEU A 174 0.15 -11.38 5.35
C LEU A 174 0.16 -9.87 5.57
N GLY A 175 0.69 -9.42 6.72
CA GLY A 175 0.62 -8.02 7.12
C GLY A 175 1.38 -7.10 6.16
N ALA A 176 2.65 -7.40 5.90
CA ALA A 176 3.49 -6.59 5.03
C ALA A 176 2.94 -6.52 3.59
N PRO A 177 2.62 -7.63 2.89
CA PRO A 177 2.04 -7.56 1.54
C PRO A 177 0.71 -6.81 1.50
N LEU A 178 -0.15 -6.95 2.51
CA LEU A 178 -1.43 -6.23 2.56
C LEU A 178 -1.22 -4.71 2.65
N VAL A 179 -0.34 -4.27 3.54
CA VAL A 179 -0.02 -2.84 3.71
C VAL A 179 0.70 -2.30 2.47
N GLU A 180 1.63 -3.08 1.90
CA GLU A 180 2.36 -2.75 0.69
C GLU A 180 1.40 -2.51 -0.49
N GLU A 181 0.44 -3.41 -0.69
CA GLU A 181 -0.56 -3.29 -1.75
C GLU A 181 -1.39 -2.01 -1.60
N LEU A 182 -1.83 -1.72 -0.37
CA LEU A 182 -2.61 -0.53 -0.06
C LEU A 182 -1.85 0.78 -0.29
N VAL A 183 -0.60 0.85 0.17
CA VAL A 183 0.21 2.08 0.08
C VAL A 183 0.74 2.27 -1.34
N TYR A 184 1.36 1.25 -1.92
CA TYR A 184 2.02 1.40 -3.21
C TYR A 184 1.04 1.29 -4.38
N ARG A 185 0.21 0.24 -4.47
CA ARG A 185 -0.76 0.15 -5.58
C ARG A 185 -1.94 1.07 -5.36
N GLY A 186 -2.49 1.05 -4.15
CA GLY A 186 -3.70 1.79 -3.80
C GLY A 186 -3.52 3.30 -3.75
N PHE A 187 -2.38 3.80 -3.26
CA PHE A 187 -2.17 5.24 -3.08
C PHE A 187 -1.12 5.84 -4.02
N VAL A 188 0.12 5.32 -4.03
CA VAL A 188 1.20 5.89 -4.84
C VAL A 188 0.93 5.70 -6.34
N GLN A 189 0.73 4.46 -6.77
CA GLN A 189 0.51 4.12 -8.17
C GLN A 189 -0.79 4.73 -8.69
N ALA A 190 -1.89 4.65 -7.93
CA ALA A 190 -3.15 5.31 -8.29
C ALA A 190 -2.99 6.83 -8.43
N GLY A 191 -2.22 7.46 -7.53
CA GLY A 191 -1.88 8.88 -7.60
C GLY A 191 -1.11 9.24 -8.87
N LEU A 192 -0.09 8.45 -9.22
CA LEU A 192 0.72 8.64 -10.43
C LEU A 192 -0.08 8.38 -11.72
N GLN A 193 -0.88 7.32 -11.75
CA GLN A 193 -1.71 6.97 -12.91
C GLN A 193 -2.85 7.96 -13.17
N SER A 194 -3.29 8.73 -12.16
CA SER A 194 -4.31 9.77 -12.36
C SER A 194 -3.85 10.93 -13.27
N ARG A 195 -2.61 10.89 -13.77
CA ARG A 195 -1.94 11.93 -14.55
C ARG A 195 -1.58 11.51 -15.97
N ILE A 196 -1.63 10.23 -16.29
CA ILE A 196 -1.36 9.65 -17.62
C ILE A 196 -2.70 9.25 -18.24
#